data_AF-A0A075AU02-F1
#
_entry.id   AF-A0A075AU02-F1
#
_cell.length_a   1.000
_cell.length_b   1.000
_cell.length_c   1.000
_cell.angle_alpha   90.00
_cell.angle_beta   90.00
_cell.angle_gamma   90.00
#
_symmetry.space_group_name_H-M   'P 1'
#
loop_
_entity.id
_entity.type
_entity.pdbx_description
1 polymer ?
#
loop_
_entity_poly.entity_id
_entity_poly.type
_entity_poly.pdbx_seq_one_letter_code
_entity_poly.pdbx_strand_id
1 'polypeptide(L)'
;MQISKFIDFNAQIVQKFPVEHYSTFVYLTSLAREILYQENQSISVKEIATIFASSVLSMCECLIRFLETLPDPVVPHQWEILCLESSQNYTACRLIVQKFPVEHYNTFVYLTSLAREILYQENQSISVEEIATIFASVLIRPLSDVKFMEKKKIQFILHFLSLQPQPIE
;
A
#
# COMPACT_ATOMS: atom_id res chain seq x y z
N MET A 1 -15.68 9.15 -0.63
CA MET A 1 -15.89 8.01 0.30
C MET A 1 -14.94 8.18 1.49
N GLN A 2 -15.40 8.11 2.74
CA GLN A 2 -14.54 8.37 3.91
C GLN A 2 -13.63 7.18 4.23
N ILE A 3 -12.43 7.42 4.76
CA ILE A 3 -11.46 6.38 5.20
C ILE A 3 -12.10 5.41 6.19
N SER A 4 -13.00 5.90 7.06
CA SER A 4 -13.83 5.08 7.95
C SER A 4 -14.59 3.98 7.20
N LYS A 5 -15.21 4.30 6.06
CA LYS A 5 -15.94 3.31 5.23
C LYS A 5 -15.01 2.27 4.60
N PHE A 6 -13.75 2.59 4.36
CA PHE A 6 -12.75 1.63 3.87
C PHE A 6 -12.26 0.71 4.99
N ILE A 7 -12.07 1.25 6.19
CA ILE A 7 -11.79 0.45 7.39
C ILE A 7 -12.97 -0.49 7.66
N ASP A 8 -14.20 0.02 7.59
CA ASP A 8 -15.41 -0.79 7.78
C ASP A 8 -15.57 -1.84 6.67
N PHE A 9 -15.27 -1.50 5.42
CA PHE A 9 -15.27 -2.45 4.30
C PHE A 9 -14.22 -3.54 4.50
N ASN A 10 -12.98 -3.17 4.85
CA ASN A 10 -11.93 -4.14 5.15
C ASN A 10 -12.26 -4.97 6.39
N ALA A 11 -12.85 -4.38 7.43
CA ALA A 11 -13.30 -5.10 8.61
C ALA A 11 -14.43 -6.08 8.27
N GLN A 12 -15.35 -5.71 7.38
CA GLN A 12 -16.39 -6.60 6.87
C GLN A 12 -15.79 -7.74 6.02
N ILE A 13 -14.80 -7.45 5.18
CA ILE A 13 -14.05 -8.48 4.44
C ILE A 13 -13.36 -9.43 5.43
N VAL A 14 -12.65 -8.91 6.43
CA VAL A 14 -11.93 -9.68 7.46
C VAL A 14 -12.86 -10.49 8.36
N GLN A 15 -14.04 -9.97 8.70
CA GLN A 15 -15.05 -10.71 9.48
C GLN A 15 -15.72 -11.80 8.64
N LYS A 16 -15.89 -11.58 7.34
CA LYS A 16 -16.48 -12.54 6.40
C LYS A 16 -15.49 -13.63 5.99
N PHE A 17 -14.18 -13.38 6.18
CA PHE A 17 -13.08 -14.27 5.83
C PHE A 17 -12.00 -14.24 6.95
N PRO A 18 -12.06 -15.16 7.93
CA PRO A 18 -11.21 -15.10 9.12
C PRO A 18 -9.71 -15.21 8.80
N VAL A 19 -8.93 -14.42 9.56
CA VAL A 19 -7.51 -14.05 9.37
C VAL A 19 -6.51 -15.21 9.52
N GLU A 20 -6.96 -16.43 9.78
CA GLU A 20 -6.05 -17.59 9.89
C GLU A 20 -5.45 -18.02 8.55
N HIS A 21 -5.93 -17.42 7.46
CA HIS A 21 -5.26 -17.49 6.19
C HIS A 21 -5.24 -16.12 5.51
N TYR A 22 -4.05 -15.58 5.26
CA TYR A 22 -3.75 -14.64 4.15
C TYR A 22 -4.05 -15.28 2.75
N SER A 23 -4.95 -16.27 2.71
CA SER A 23 -5.59 -16.93 1.58
C SER A 23 -6.66 -16.02 0.97
N THR A 24 -6.30 -14.85 0.46
CA THR A 24 -6.94 -14.44 -0.81
C THR A 24 -6.03 -14.87 -1.95
N PHE A 25 -4.71 -14.74 -1.76
CA PHE A 25 -3.68 -15.27 -2.65
C PHE A 25 -3.63 -16.82 -2.64
N VAL A 26 -3.69 -17.44 -1.45
CA VAL A 26 -3.75 -18.91 -1.32
C VAL A 26 -5.13 -19.48 -1.69
N TYR A 27 -6.24 -18.77 -1.47
CA TYR A 27 -7.57 -19.23 -1.92
C TYR A 27 -7.74 -19.10 -3.43
N LEU A 28 -7.19 -18.05 -4.04
CA LEU A 28 -7.17 -17.91 -5.49
C LEU A 28 -6.23 -18.94 -6.15
N THR A 29 -5.09 -19.28 -5.54
CA THR A 29 -4.23 -20.36 -6.04
C THR A 29 -4.82 -21.76 -5.80
N SER A 30 -5.56 -21.97 -4.70
CA SER A 30 -6.35 -23.19 -4.46
C SER A 30 -7.54 -23.29 -5.42
N LEU A 31 -8.25 -22.19 -5.68
CA LEU A 31 -9.37 -22.12 -6.62
C LEU A 31 -8.90 -22.34 -8.06
N ALA A 32 -7.75 -21.76 -8.46
CA ALA A 32 -7.14 -22.08 -9.75
C ALA A 32 -6.67 -23.53 -9.83
N ARG A 33 -6.16 -24.11 -8.74
CA ARG A 33 -5.82 -25.53 -8.67
C ARG A 33 -7.04 -26.43 -8.84
N GLU A 34 -8.19 -26.00 -8.32
CA GLU A 34 -9.47 -26.72 -8.40
C GLU A 34 -10.13 -26.58 -9.79
N ILE A 35 -10.05 -25.41 -10.41
CA ILE A 35 -10.44 -25.18 -11.82
C ILE A 35 -9.61 -26.05 -12.78
N LEU A 36 -8.29 -26.16 -12.56
CA LEU A 36 -7.40 -27.02 -13.34
C LEU A 36 -7.65 -28.52 -13.16
N TYR A 37 -8.28 -28.92 -12.06
CA TYR A 37 -8.61 -30.33 -11.81
C TYR A 37 -9.97 -30.72 -12.39
N GLN A 38 -10.88 -29.76 -12.59
CA GLN A 38 -12.25 -30.00 -13.06
C GLN A 38 -12.41 -29.81 -14.58
N GLU A 39 -11.57 -29.00 -15.23
CA GLU A 39 -11.58 -28.86 -16.69
C GLU A 39 -10.45 -29.68 -17.32
N ASN A 40 -10.80 -30.73 -18.07
CA ASN A 40 -9.92 -31.48 -18.97
C ASN A 40 -9.45 -30.62 -20.19
N GLN A 41 -9.11 -29.36 -19.96
CA GLN A 41 -8.48 -28.47 -20.93
C GLN A 41 -7.20 -27.91 -20.34
N SER A 42 -6.12 -28.13 -21.06
CA SER A 42 -4.77 -27.68 -20.76
C SER A 42 -4.67 -26.16 -20.91
N ILE A 43 -5.22 -25.41 -19.95
CA ILE A 43 -4.94 -23.97 -19.82
C ILE A 43 -3.45 -23.86 -19.48
N SER A 44 -2.70 -23.11 -20.30
CA SER A 44 -1.27 -22.97 -20.13
C SER A 44 -0.96 -22.25 -18.82
N VAL A 45 0.06 -22.68 -18.09
CA VAL A 45 0.57 -21.98 -16.89
C VAL A 45 0.84 -20.49 -17.17
N LYS A 46 1.20 -20.15 -18.41
CA LYS A 46 1.35 -18.75 -18.85
C LYS A 46 0.02 -17.99 -18.91
N GLU A 47 -1.08 -18.62 -19.35
CA GLU A 47 -2.40 -17.99 -19.40
C GLU A 47 -2.93 -17.74 -17.98
N ILE A 48 -2.72 -18.69 -17.08
CA ILE A 48 -3.08 -18.57 -15.66
C ILE A 48 -2.27 -17.47 -14.99
N ALA A 49 -0.95 -17.44 -15.21
CA ALA A 49 -0.09 -16.36 -14.73
C ALA A 49 -0.51 -15.00 -15.31
N THR A 50 -0.95 -14.95 -16.57
CA THR A 50 -1.45 -13.72 -17.20
C THR A 50 -2.76 -13.26 -16.60
N ILE A 51 -3.69 -14.17 -16.29
CA ILE A 51 -4.97 -13.87 -15.62
C ILE A 51 -4.72 -13.41 -14.18
N PHE A 52 -3.80 -14.04 -13.46
CA PHE A 52 -3.45 -13.59 -12.11
C PHE A 52 -2.73 -12.25 -12.13
N ALA A 53 -1.75 -12.06 -13.01
CA ALA A 53 -1.08 -10.78 -13.18
C ALA A 53 -2.07 -9.67 -13.56
N SER A 54 -3.03 -9.93 -14.45
CA SER A 54 -4.04 -8.94 -14.82
C SER A 54 -4.98 -8.62 -13.65
N SER A 55 -5.33 -9.61 -12.82
CA SER A 55 -6.13 -9.39 -11.61
C SER A 55 -5.37 -8.57 -10.56
N VAL A 56 -4.08 -8.83 -10.35
CA VAL A 56 -3.24 -8.10 -9.39
C VAL A 56 -3.00 -6.67 -9.86
N LEU A 57 -2.70 -6.47 -11.14
CA LEU A 57 -2.55 -5.13 -11.72
C LEU A 57 -3.84 -4.33 -11.61
N SER A 58 -4.99 -4.95 -11.94
CA SER A 58 -6.30 -4.31 -11.80
C SER A 58 -6.62 -3.96 -10.35
N MET A 59 -6.31 -4.85 -9.39
CA MET A 59 -6.47 -4.55 -7.96
C MET A 59 -5.58 -3.40 -7.50
N CYS A 60 -4.30 -3.36 -7.91
CA CYS A 60 -3.39 -2.27 -7.60
C CYS A 60 -3.88 -0.93 -8.19
N GLU A 61 -4.35 -0.94 -9.43
CA GLU A 61 -4.86 0.25 -10.11
C GLU A 61 -6.15 0.76 -9.45
N CYS A 62 -7.05 -0.15 -9.07
CA CYS A 62 -8.24 0.18 -8.29
C CYS A 62 -7.88 0.74 -6.91
N LEU A 63 -6.87 0.18 -6.23
CA LEU A 63 -6.41 0.68 -4.93
C LEU A 63 -5.85 2.10 -5.06
N ILE A 64 -4.98 2.35 -6.05
CA ILE A 64 -4.41 3.68 -6.31
C ILE A 64 -5.52 4.69 -6.56
N ARG A 65 -6.43 4.40 -7.49
CA ARG A 65 -7.58 5.28 -7.79
C ARG A 65 -8.47 5.50 -6.58
N PHE A 66 -8.71 4.45 -5.80
CA PHE A 66 -9.50 4.57 -4.57
C PHE A 66 -8.86 5.60 -3.63
N LEU A 67 -7.56 5.48 -3.37
CA LEU A 67 -6.83 6.40 -2.51
C LEU A 67 -6.82 7.83 -3.06
N GLU A 68 -6.67 8.01 -4.38
CA GLU A 68 -6.77 9.32 -5.06
C GLU A 68 -8.14 9.98 -4.88
N THR A 69 -9.22 9.19 -4.82
CA THR A 69 -10.60 9.69 -4.66
C THR A 69 -11.03 9.94 -3.21
N LEU A 70 -10.18 9.64 -2.22
CA LEU A 70 -10.48 9.98 -0.83
C LEU A 70 -10.66 11.50 -0.69
N PRO A 71 -11.61 11.99 0.11
CA PRO A 71 -11.75 13.44 0.35
C PRO A 71 -10.49 14.00 1.03
N ASP A 72 -9.98 13.30 2.05
CA ASP A 72 -8.71 13.62 2.70
C ASP A 72 -7.65 12.57 2.33
N PRO A 73 -6.40 12.99 2.02
CA PRO A 73 -5.32 12.08 1.74
C PRO A 73 -4.95 11.25 2.97
N VAL A 74 -4.27 10.12 2.74
CA VAL A 74 -3.87 9.22 3.83
C VAL A 74 -2.95 9.94 4.82
N VAL A 75 -1.98 10.73 4.34
CA VAL A 75 -1.29 11.73 5.15
C VAL A 75 -2.20 12.96 5.21
N PRO A 76 -2.86 13.24 6.35
CA PRO A 76 -3.85 14.29 6.38
C PRO A 76 -3.20 15.66 6.18
N HIS A 77 -3.88 16.55 5.46
CA HIS A 77 -3.38 17.86 5.06
C HIS A 77 -2.82 18.71 6.22
N GLN A 78 -3.43 18.62 7.41
CA GLN A 78 -2.96 19.32 8.61
C GLN A 78 -1.54 18.92 9.05
N TRP A 79 -1.07 17.71 8.71
CA TRP A 79 0.26 17.23 9.06
C TRP A 79 1.24 17.20 7.87
N GLU A 80 0.77 17.48 6.65
CA GLU A 80 1.56 17.39 5.43
C GLU A 80 2.85 18.21 5.52
N ILE A 81 2.76 19.50 5.85
CA ILE A 81 3.91 20.40 5.93
C ILE A 81 4.93 19.87 6.96
N LEU A 82 4.48 19.46 8.15
CA LEU A 82 5.34 18.93 9.20
C LEU A 82 6.06 17.64 8.78
N CYS A 83 5.36 16.75 8.08
CA CYS A 83 5.95 15.55 7.50
C CYS A 83 7.07 15.89 6.52
N LEU A 84 6.85 16.88 5.64
CA LEU A 84 7.82 17.27 4.62
C LEU A 84 8.99 18.09 5.16
N GLU A 85 8.79 18.89 6.19
CA GLU A 85 9.87 19.58 6.91
C GLU A 85 10.76 18.59 7.66
N SER A 86 10.15 17.53 8.21
CA SER A 86 10.86 16.49 8.97
C SER A 86 11.44 15.37 8.10
N SER A 87 11.28 15.44 6.77
CA SER A 87 11.55 14.33 5.85
C SER A 87 13.00 13.84 5.85
N GLN A 88 13.94 14.59 6.44
CA GLN A 88 15.35 14.18 6.55
C GLN A 88 15.66 13.42 7.85
N ASN A 89 14.68 13.28 8.76
CA ASN A 89 14.85 12.65 10.06
C ASN A 89 13.74 11.62 10.30
N TYR A 90 14.11 10.35 10.28
CA TYR A 90 13.20 9.23 10.51
C TYR A 90 12.47 9.32 11.85
N THR A 91 13.18 9.59 12.94
CA THR A 91 12.62 9.66 14.29
C THR A 91 11.55 10.74 14.38
N ALA A 92 11.82 11.92 13.79
CA ALA A 92 10.84 12.99 13.72
C ALA A 92 9.62 12.60 12.87
N CYS A 93 9.84 12.01 11.69
CA CYS A 93 8.75 11.51 10.83
C CYS A 93 7.85 10.51 11.58
N ARG A 94 8.45 9.56 12.30
CA ARG A 94 7.73 8.55 13.09
C ARG A 94 6.87 9.18 14.18
N LEU A 95 7.41 10.13 14.94
CA LEU A 95 6.68 10.84 15.99
C LEU A 95 5.50 11.65 15.43
N ILE A 96 5.63 12.20 14.22
CA ILE A 96 4.55 12.92 13.56
C ILE A 96 3.44 11.95 13.12
N VAL A 97 3.79 10.83 12.49
CA VAL A 97 2.81 9.80 12.07
C VAL A 97 2.01 9.27 13.26
N GLN A 98 2.66 9.07 14.42
CA GLN A 98 1.98 8.65 15.66
C GLN A 98 0.94 9.65 16.18
N LYS A 99 0.95 10.90 15.71
CA LYS A 99 -0.03 11.93 16.07
C LYS A 99 -1.20 12.04 15.09
N PHE A 100 -1.22 11.23 14.03
CA PHE A 100 -2.35 11.22 13.11
C PHE A 100 -3.62 10.75 13.84
N PRO A 101 -4.81 11.16 13.36
CA PRO A 101 -6.06 10.50 13.73
C PRO A 101 -5.95 8.99 13.46
N VAL A 102 -6.59 8.18 14.29
CA VAL A 102 -6.36 6.72 14.32
C VAL A 102 -6.64 6.06 12.97
N GLU A 103 -7.62 6.57 12.22
CA GLU A 103 -8.01 6.06 10.91
C GLU A 103 -6.92 6.30 9.86
N HIS A 104 -6.29 7.47 9.90
CA HIS A 104 -5.19 7.83 9.01
C HIS A 104 -3.91 7.09 9.40
N TYR A 105 -3.62 6.99 10.70
CA TYR A 105 -2.49 6.21 11.22
C TYR A 105 -2.57 4.75 10.76
N ASN A 106 -3.70 4.09 11.01
CA ASN A 106 -3.91 2.69 10.65
C ASN A 106 -3.78 2.48 9.14
N THR A 107 -4.39 3.37 8.34
CA THR A 107 -4.32 3.29 6.88
C THR A 107 -2.88 3.48 6.38
N PHE A 108 -2.15 4.45 6.93
CA PHE A 108 -0.75 4.69 6.59
C PHE A 108 0.15 3.49 6.92
N VAL A 109 0.02 2.95 8.14
CA VAL A 109 0.78 1.76 8.57
C VAL A 109 0.44 0.55 7.71
N TYR A 110 -0.84 0.33 7.39
CA TYR A 110 -1.27 -0.77 6.53
C TYR A 110 -0.65 -0.65 5.14
N LEU A 111 -0.77 0.51 4.49
CA LEU A 111 -0.29 0.72 3.12
C LEU A 111 1.24 0.67 3.02
N THR A 112 1.97 1.22 3.99
CA THR A 112 3.43 1.11 4.03
C THR A 112 3.89 -0.31 4.33
N SER A 113 3.14 -1.09 5.11
CA SER A 113 3.41 -2.52 5.32
C SER A 113 3.16 -3.35 4.07
N LEU A 114 2.05 -3.08 3.37
CA LEU A 114 1.76 -3.68 2.07
C LEU A 114 2.87 -3.38 1.04
N ALA A 115 3.32 -2.13 0.96
CA ALA A 115 4.41 -1.74 0.08
C ALA A 115 5.73 -2.46 0.40
N ARG A 116 6.05 -2.68 1.68
CA ARG A 116 7.21 -3.50 2.07
C ARG A 116 7.04 -4.97 1.65
N GLU A 117 5.86 -5.55 1.83
CA GLU A 117 5.58 -6.93 1.41
C GLU A 117 5.77 -7.11 -0.11
N ILE A 118 5.40 -6.10 -0.89
CA ILE A 118 5.62 -6.07 -2.33
C ILE A 118 7.13 -6.11 -2.64
N LEU A 119 7.94 -5.28 -1.96
CA LEU A 119 9.41 -5.22 -2.12
C LEU A 119 10.13 -6.53 -1.79
N TYR A 120 9.55 -7.36 -0.93
CA TYR A 120 10.15 -8.63 -0.50
C TYR A 120 9.91 -9.80 -1.48
N GLN A 121 9.14 -9.60 -2.54
CA GLN A 121 8.90 -10.65 -3.53
C GLN A 121 10.18 -10.94 -4.35
N GLU A 122 10.64 -12.20 -4.35
CA GLU A 122 11.93 -12.65 -4.93
C GLU A 122 12.14 -12.35 -6.43
N ASN A 123 11.11 -11.90 -7.15
CA ASN A 123 11.17 -11.60 -8.58
C ASN A 123 10.74 -10.17 -8.94
N GLN A 124 10.72 -9.24 -7.98
CA GLN A 124 10.28 -7.89 -8.27
C GLN A 124 11.34 -7.09 -9.03
N SER A 125 10.95 -6.52 -10.18
CA SER A 125 11.80 -5.67 -11.03
C SER A 125 11.75 -4.18 -10.67
N ILE A 126 11.01 -3.82 -9.61
CA ILE A 126 10.74 -2.44 -9.22
C ILE A 126 11.61 -2.10 -7.99
N SER A 127 12.26 -0.95 -8.03
CA SER A 127 13.10 -0.44 -6.94
C SER A 127 12.27 0.14 -5.79
N VAL A 128 12.90 0.23 -4.62
CA VAL A 128 12.31 0.86 -3.42
C VAL A 128 11.92 2.32 -3.73
N GLU A 129 12.74 3.01 -4.51
CA GLU A 129 12.53 4.39 -4.94
C GLU A 129 11.33 4.52 -5.89
N GLU A 130 11.13 3.56 -6.80
CA GLU A 130 9.95 3.54 -7.68
C GLU A 130 8.66 3.33 -6.89
N ILE A 131 8.66 2.38 -5.93
CA ILE A 131 7.49 2.20 -5.04
C ILE A 131 7.25 3.45 -4.19
N ALA A 132 8.30 4.01 -3.61
CA ALA A 132 8.19 5.23 -2.82
C ALA A 132 7.61 6.39 -3.64
N THR A 133 7.98 6.50 -4.92
CA THR A 133 7.45 7.51 -5.83
C THR A 133 5.94 7.33 -6.08
N ILE A 134 5.50 6.09 -6.35
CA ILE A 134 4.09 5.78 -6.57
C ILE A 134 3.28 6.02 -5.29
N PHE A 135 3.75 5.55 -4.14
CA PHE A 135 3.04 5.74 -2.87
C PHE A 135 3.08 7.21 -2.42
N ALA A 136 4.15 7.96 -2.67
CA ALA A 136 4.22 9.38 -2.34
C ALA A 136 3.22 10.22 -3.13
N SER A 137 2.94 9.90 -4.39
CA SER A 137 1.96 10.64 -5.19
C SER A 137 0.52 10.44 -4.72
N VAL A 138 0.23 9.27 -4.15
CA VAL A 138 -1.13 8.87 -3.76
C VAL A 138 -1.41 9.13 -2.28
N LEU A 139 -0.44 8.87 -1.39
CA LEU A 139 -0.61 9.04 0.06
C LEU A 139 -0.49 10.49 0.51
N ILE A 140 0.29 11.30 -0.21
CA ILE A 140 0.53 12.70 0.10
C ILE A 140 0.07 13.53 -1.09
N ARG A 141 -1.10 14.14 -0.97
CA ARG A 141 -1.62 15.05 -1.99
C ARG A 141 -1.32 16.48 -1.57
N PRO A 142 -0.50 17.22 -2.34
CA PRO A 142 -0.04 18.52 -1.90
C PRO A 142 -1.15 19.56 -1.92
N LEU A 143 -1.22 20.38 -0.87
CA LEU A 143 -2.10 21.56 -0.83
C LEU A 143 -1.65 22.69 -1.78
N SER A 144 -0.40 22.66 -2.25
CA SER A 144 0.19 23.69 -3.10
C SER A 144 1.05 23.08 -4.21
N ASP A 145 1.05 23.70 -5.39
CA ASP A 145 1.60 23.14 -6.64
C ASP A 145 3.15 23.19 -6.72
N VAL A 146 3.82 23.12 -5.58
CA VAL A 146 5.26 23.38 -5.47
C VAL A 146 6.03 22.09 -5.76
N LYS A 147 6.48 21.95 -7.01
CA LYS A 147 7.37 20.85 -7.49
C LYS A 147 8.60 20.59 -6.59
N PHE A 148 9.02 21.57 -5.79
CA PHE A 148 10.13 21.43 -4.83
C PHE A 148 9.85 20.40 -3.73
N MET A 149 8.59 20.10 -3.44
CA MET A 149 8.20 19.22 -2.35
C MET A 149 8.18 17.73 -2.73
N GLU A 150 8.22 17.39 -4.03
CA GLU A 150 8.18 15.99 -4.48
C GLU A 150 9.34 15.15 -3.94
N LYS A 151 10.56 15.70 -3.91
CA LYS A 151 11.70 14.99 -3.31
C LYS A 151 11.51 14.73 -1.82
N LYS A 152 10.90 15.67 -1.10
CA LYS A 152 10.60 15.52 0.33
C LYS A 152 9.50 14.50 0.58
N LYS A 153 8.48 14.43 -0.29
CA LYS A 153 7.42 13.43 -0.23
C LYS A 153 7.99 12.01 -0.41
N ILE A 154 8.80 11.83 -1.45
CA ILE A 154 9.45 10.56 -1.74
C ILE A 154 10.35 10.15 -0.57
N GLN A 155 11.19 11.08 -0.08
CA GLN A 155 12.06 10.81 1.07
C GLN A 155 11.27 10.45 2.33
N PHE A 156 10.16 11.14 2.59
CA PHE A 156 9.28 10.82 3.71
C PHE A 156 8.73 9.40 3.60
N ILE A 157 8.25 8.97 2.43
CA ILE A 157 7.75 7.60 2.23
C ILE A 157 8.89 6.57 2.32
N LEU A 158 10.06 6.87 1.76
CA LEU A 158 11.24 5.99 1.82
C LEU A 158 11.56 5.58 3.26
N HIS A 159 11.50 6.52 4.21
CA HIS A 159 11.70 6.24 5.63
C HIS A 159 10.82 5.11 6.20
N PHE A 160 9.63 4.86 5.64
CA PHE A 160 8.72 3.81 6.07
C PHE A 160 8.76 2.55 5.21
N LEU A 161 9.52 2.57 4.09
CA LEU A 161 9.75 1.42 3.21
C LEU A 161 11.13 0.79 3.42
N SER A 162 12.14 1.61 3.67
CA SER A 162 13.49 1.16 4.02
C SER A 162 13.48 0.53 5.40
N LEU A 163 13.69 -0.78 5.49
CA LEU A 163 13.82 -1.47 6.77
C LEU A 163 15.14 -1.06 7.41
N GLN A 164 15.11 0.01 8.20
CA GLN A 164 16.10 0.20 9.23
C GLN A 164 15.37 0.26 10.57
N PRO A 165 15.39 -0.82 11.37
CA PRO A 165 15.34 -0.65 12.81
C PRO A 165 16.56 0.21 13.17
N GLN A 166 16.38 1.53 13.20
CA GLN A 166 17.38 2.44 13.71
C GLN A 166 17.44 2.29 15.24
N PRO A 167 18.65 2.29 15.82
CA PRO A 167 18.83 2.04 17.24
C PRO A 167 18.06 3.08 18.05
N ILE A 168 17.48 2.60 19.14
CA ILE A 168 16.90 3.45 20.19
C ILE A 168 18.12 4.08 20.88
N GLU A 169 18.45 5.31 20.51
CA GLU A 169 19.26 6.20 21.37
C GLU A 169 18.37 6.86 22.42
#